data_AF-A0A371KZY5-F1
#
_entry.id   AF-A0A371KZY5-F1
#
_cell.length_a   1.000
_cell.length_b   1.000
_cell.length_c   1.000
_cell.angle_alpha   90.00
_cell.angle_beta   90.00
_cell.angle_gamma   90.00
#
_symmetry.space_group_name_H-M   'P 1'
#
loop_
_entity.id
_entity.type
_entity.pdbx_description
1 polymer ?
#
loop_
_entity_poly.entity_id
_entity_poly.type
_entity_poly.pdbx_seq_one_letter_code
_entity_poly.pdbx_strand_id
1 'polypeptide(L)'
;MTKSSIEDLAARIDELEERVDALETDTQQLEETVEAQAQTIASQREALTQYETRADDLEAKLDAASDHRKHLQQRLYAVESADTPTDESNTRRSPLQQLIRLPSQALSKLTANQERARFIAKDIREYATNVPAGFALDSSTIRTVLHAKEGRTPHTQTVSRVMDFLDDLGKAGVKIVKRRGTKRVIFTEHAVSELAATTTSTGGSGITDVVMGWR
;
A
#
# COMPACT_ATOMS: atom_id res chain seq x y z
N MET A 1 54.23 -64.08 35.02
CA MET A 1 52.90 -63.44 35.04
C MET A 1 51.94 -64.39 35.74
N THR A 2 51.28 -63.92 36.79
CA THR A 2 50.22 -64.69 37.46
C THR A 2 48.96 -64.64 36.58
N LYS A 3 48.13 -65.69 36.65
CA LYS A 3 46.91 -65.82 35.84
C LYS A 3 45.97 -64.60 35.98
N SER A 4 45.86 -64.06 37.21
CA SER A 4 45.11 -62.84 37.53
C SER A 4 45.60 -61.60 36.76
N SER A 5 46.91 -61.40 36.57
CA SER A 5 47.41 -60.23 35.85
C SER A 5 47.09 -60.27 34.35
N ILE A 6 46.91 -61.47 33.78
CA ILE A 6 46.52 -61.64 32.36
C ILE A 6 45.02 -61.38 32.21
N GLU A 7 44.21 -61.85 33.15
CA GLU A 7 42.76 -61.60 33.20
C GLU A 7 42.45 -60.10 33.36
N ASP A 8 43.19 -59.39 34.23
CA ASP A 8 43.04 -57.93 34.41
C ASP A 8 43.41 -57.14 33.14
N LEU A 9 44.45 -57.58 32.42
CA LEU A 9 44.85 -56.96 31.15
C LEU A 9 43.82 -57.22 30.05
N ALA A 10 43.25 -58.43 29.98
CA ALA A 10 42.20 -58.76 29.02
C ALA A 10 40.96 -57.89 29.25
N ALA A 11 40.49 -57.78 30.49
CA ALA A 11 39.34 -56.93 30.82
C ALA A 11 39.57 -55.45 30.45
N ARG A 12 40.80 -54.97 30.60
CA ARG A 12 41.15 -53.59 30.23
C ARG A 12 41.26 -53.38 28.71
N ILE A 13 41.63 -54.42 27.97
CA ILE A 13 41.59 -54.39 26.50
C ILE A 13 40.14 -54.32 26.04
N ASP A 14 39.26 -55.17 26.58
CA ASP A 14 37.83 -55.18 26.23
C ASP A 14 37.19 -53.79 26.50
N GLU A 15 37.50 -53.16 27.65
CA GLU A 15 37.02 -51.80 27.96
C GLU A 15 37.55 -50.75 26.96
N LEU A 16 38.81 -50.88 26.55
CA LEU A 16 39.41 -49.96 25.58
C LEU A 16 38.82 -50.15 24.18
N GLU A 17 38.53 -51.39 23.77
CA GLU A 17 37.88 -51.69 22.50
C GLU A 17 36.47 -51.09 22.47
N GLU A 18 35.66 -51.30 23.53
CA GLU A 18 34.32 -50.70 23.62
C GLU A 18 34.38 -49.16 23.57
N ARG A 19 35.38 -48.55 24.22
CA ARG A 19 35.59 -47.10 24.17
C ARG A 19 36.02 -46.61 22.80
N VAL A 20 36.83 -47.38 22.07
CA VAL A 20 37.24 -47.04 20.69
C VAL A 20 36.02 -47.09 19.78
N ASP A 21 35.21 -48.16 19.85
CA ASP A 21 34.00 -48.29 19.04
C ASP A 21 33.00 -47.14 19.29
N ALA A 22 32.84 -46.74 20.56
CA ALA A 22 32.02 -45.60 20.94
C ALA A 22 32.56 -44.28 20.37
N LEU A 23 33.87 -44.05 20.46
CA LEU A 23 34.51 -42.85 19.91
C LEU A 23 34.43 -42.82 18.37
N GLU A 24 34.61 -43.95 17.69
CA GLU A 24 34.47 -44.03 16.23
C GLU A 24 33.04 -43.67 15.80
N THR A 25 32.04 -44.19 16.52
CA THR A 25 30.63 -43.84 16.29
C THR A 25 30.36 -42.35 16.49
N ASP A 26 30.87 -41.77 17.58
CA ASP A 26 30.73 -40.33 17.87
C ASP A 26 31.41 -39.47 16.80
N THR A 27 32.61 -39.87 16.35
CA THR A 27 33.32 -39.15 15.28
C THR A 27 32.55 -39.16 13.97
N GLN A 28 31.94 -40.29 13.60
CA GLN A 28 31.12 -40.38 12.40
C GLN A 28 29.89 -39.46 12.48
N GLN A 29 29.21 -39.41 13.63
CA GLN A 29 28.07 -38.51 13.84
C GLN A 29 28.47 -37.02 13.79
N LEU A 30 29.66 -36.68 14.32
CA LEU A 30 30.20 -35.33 14.24
C LEU A 30 30.53 -34.94 12.80
N GLU A 31 31.13 -35.83 12.02
CA GLU A 31 31.43 -35.60 10.61
C GLU A 31 30.15 -35.34 9.79
N GLU A 32 29.11 -36.17 10.00
CA GLU A 32 27.80 -35.98 9.35
C GLU A 32 27.16 -34.63 9.74
N THR A 33 27.27 -34.23 11.00
CA THR A 33 26.76 -32.94 11.49
C THR A 33 27.51 -31.76 10.86
N VAL A 34 28.84 -31.85 10.78
CA VAL A 34 29.69 -30.81 10.18
C VAL A 34 29.36 -30.65 8.70
N GLU A 35 29.18 -31.74 7.96
CA GLU A 35 28.80 -31.70 6.55
C GLU A 35 27.42 -31.06 6.35
N ALA A 36 26.43 -31.43 7.16
CA ALA A 36 25.10 -30.81 7.11
C ALA A 36 25.14 -29.30 7.42
N GLN A 37 25.99 -28.89 8.37
CA GLN A 37 26.21 -27.48 8.68
C GLN A 37 26.91 -26.74 7.54
N ALA A 38 27.91 -27.36 6.89
CA ALA A 38 28.61 -26.78 5.75
C ALA A 38 27.64 -26.52 4.58
N GLN A 39 26.75 -27.47 4.28
CA GLN A 39 25.70 -27.31 3.27
C GLN A 39 24.72 -26.19 3.62
N THR A 40 24.32 -26.11 4.89
CA THR A 40 23.46 -25.02 5.38
C THR A 40 24.11 -23.66 5.20
N ILE A 41 25.38 -23.52 5.61
CA ILE A 41 26.15 -22.27 5.45
C ILE A 41 26.29 -21.88 3.97
N ALA A 42 26.54 -22.85 3.09
CA ALA A 42 26.62 -22.60 1.65
C ALA A 42 25.30 -22.03 1.11
N SER A 43 24.16 -22.65 1.45
CA SER A 43 22.83 -22.16 1.04
C SER A 43 22.52 -20.76 1.57
N GLN A 44 22.91 -20.47 2.82
CA GLN A 44 22.71 -19.15 3.42
C GLN A 44 23.55 -18.07 2.74
N ARG A 45 24.80 -18.39 2.37
CA ARG A 45 25.66 -17.48 1.61
C ARG A 45 25.06 -17.16 0.24
N GLU A 46 24.51 -18.14 -0.45
CA GLU A 46 23.82 -17.92 -1.72
C GLU A 46 22.56 -17.07 -1.57
N ALA A 47 21.78 -17.28 -0.51
CA ALA A 47 20.63 -16.42 -0.23
C ALA A 47 21.05 -14.97 0.07
N LEU A 48 22.15 -14.77 0.81
CA LEU A 48 22.68 -13.44 1.10
C LEU A 48 23.09 -12.69 -0.18
N THR A 49 23.81 -13.34 -1.11
CA THR A 49 24.20 -12.69 -2.37
C THR A 49 22.99 -12.30 -3.23
N GLN A 50 21.93 -13.12 -3.22
CA GLN A 50 20.66 -12.76 -3.87
C GLN A 50 19.99 -11.55 -3.22
N TYR A 51 20.01 -11.46 -1.89
CA TYR A 51 19.47 -10.30 -1.17
C TYR A 51 20.27 -9.02 -1.44
N GLU A 52 21.60 -9.10 -1.46
CA GLU A 52 22.48 -7.98 -1.81
C GLU A 52 22.18 -7.47 -3.22
N THR A 53 22.12 -8.36 -4.21
CA THR A 53 21.78 -8.01 -5.60
C THR A 53 20.41 -7.32 -5.69
N ARG A 54 19.43 -7.80 -4.91
CA ARG A 54 18.09 -7.19 -4.87
C ARG A 54 18.09 -5.82 -4.19
N ALA A 55 18.93 -5.63 -3.16
CA ALA A 55 19.07 -4.34 -2.51
C ALA A 55 19.64 -3.29 -3.48
N ASP A 56 20.68 -3.66 -4.24
CA ASP A 56 21.29 -2.79 -5.25
C ASP A 56 20.27 -2.38 -6.34
N ASP A 57 19.46 -3.32 -6.84
CA ASP A 57 18.40 -3.02 -7.82
C ASP A 57 17.32 -2.08 -7.25
N LEU A 58 16.97 -2.24 -5.98
CA LEU A 58 16.01 -1.34 -5.31
C LEU A 58 16.60 0.06 -5.08
N GLU A 59 17.88 0.16 -4.74
CA GLU A 59 18.58 1.43 -4.59
C GLU A 59 18.64 2.19 -5.92
N ALA A 60 19.04 1.51 -7.01
CA ALA A 60 19.04 2.09 -8.35
C ALA A 60 17.64 2.60 -8.78
N LYS A 61 16.58 1.85 -8.45
CA LYS A 61 15.19 2.27 -8.70
C LYS A 61 14.78 3.49 -7.87
N LEU A 62 15.23 3.55 -6.62
CA LEU A 62 14.96 4.69 -5.74
C LEU A 62 15.61 5.96 -6.27
N ASP A 63 16.86 5.87 -6.72
CA ASP A 63 17.59 7.00 -7.31
C ASP A 63 16.90 7.49 -8.59
N ALA A 64 16.56 6.59 -9.50
CA ALA A 64 15.82 6.92 -10.72
C ALA A 64 14.47 7.59 -10.42
N ALA A 65 13.73 7.08 -9.43
CA ALA A 65 12.47 7.67 -9.00
C ALA A 65 12.66 9.06 -8.37
N SER A 66 13.73 9.24 -7.58
CA SER A 66 14.08 10.51 -6.98
C SER A 66 14.42 11.56 -8.03
N ASP A 67 15.20 11.20 -9.05
CA ASP A 67 15.54 12.11 -10.15
C ASP A 67 14.34 12.44 -11.01
N HIS A 68 13.48 11.46 -11.31
CA HIS A 68 12.22 11.72 -11.99
C HIS A 68 11.33 12.68 -11.19
N ARG A 69 11.25 12.52 -9.86
CA ARG A 69 10.52 13.43 -8.98
C ARG A 69 11.11 14.86 -9.02
N LYS A 70 12.44 15.01 -8.97
CA LYS A 70 13.10 16.33 -9.10
C LYS A 70 12.75 16.97 -10.44
N HIS A 71 12.81 16.21 -11.53
CA HIS A 71 12.48 16.71 -12.86
C HIS A 71 11.01 17.15 -12.97
N LEU A 72 10.08 16.36 -12.41
CA LEU A 72 8.67 16.75 -12.33
C LEU A 72 8.46 18.00 -11.48
N GLN A 73 9.17 18.15 -10.37
CA GLN A 73 9.11 19.36 -9.54
C GLN A 73 9.58 20.59 -10.32
N GLN A 74 10.68 20.48 -11.07
CA GLN A 74 11.17 21.56 -11.92
C GLN A 74 10.16 21.94 -13.01
N ARG A 75 9.54 20.94 -13.66
CA ARG A 75 8.49 21.19 -14.66
C ARG A 75 7.24 21.81 -14.06
N LEU A 76 6.83 21.39 -12.87
CA LEU A 76 5.70 21.98 -12.16
C LEU A 76 5.99 23.45 -11.85
N TYR A 77 7.16 23.74 -11.29
CA TYR A 77 7.58 25.12 -11.02
C TYR A 77 7.57 25.97 -12.29
N ALA A 78 8.09 25.44 -13.42
CA ALA A 78 8.05 26.14 -14.70
C ALA A 78 6.62 26.44 -15.17
N VAL A 79 5.67 25.50 -14.98
CA VAL A 79 4.25 25.69 -15.30
C VAL A 79 3.57 26.68 -14.36
N GLU A 80 3.85 26.62 -13.05
CA GLU A 80 3.31 27.56 -12.07
C GLU A 80 3.86 28.98 -12.27
N SER A 81 5.10 29.10 -12.72
CA SER A 81 5.74 30.40 -13.03
C SER A 81 5.33 30.96 -14.41
N ALA A 82 4.78 30.12 -15.28
CA ALA A 82 4.20 30.57 -16.53
C ALA A 82 2.79 31.08 -16.23
N ASP A 83 2.55 32.38 -16.42
CA ASP A 83 1.23 33.00 -16.31
C ASP A 83 0.25 32.36 -17.31
N THR A 84 -0.35 31.24 -16.93
CA THR A 84 -1.58 30.75 -17.54
C THR A 84 -2.72 31.64 -17.06
N PRO A 85 -3.64 32.07 -17.94
CA PRO A 85 -4.83 32.78 -17.51
C PRO A 85 -5.58 31.87 -16.53
N THR A 86 -5.50 32.22 -15.26
CA THR A 86 -6.11 31.46 -14.17
C THR A 86 -7.62 31.56 -14.40
N ASP A 87 -8.22 30.52 -14.98
CA ASP A 87 -9.67 30.35 -14.94
C ASP A 87 -10.05 30.29 -13.45
N GLU A 88 -10.60 31.38 -12.91
CA GLU A 88 -10.97 31.54 -11.49
C GLU A 88 -11.85 30.38 -10.98
N SER A 89 -12.44 29.62 -11.90
CA SER A 89 -13.23 28.43 -11.63
C SER A 89 -12.42 27.28 -10.99
N ASN A 90 -11.10 27.19 -11.19
CA ASN A 90 -10.27 26.08 -10.68
C ASN A 90 -9.66 26.34 -9.29
N THR A 91 -9.38 27.58 -8.93
CA THR A 91 -8.77 27.94 -7.61
C THR A 91 -9.78 27.88 -6.46
N ARG A 92 -11.08 28.01 -6.74
CA ARG A 92 -12.15 27.90 -5.75
C ARG A 92 -12.56 26.46 -5.43
N ARG A 93 -12.14 25.49 -6.23
CA ARG A 93 -12.56 24.08 -6.11
C ARG A 93 -11.58 23.24 -5.30
N SER A 94 -12.09 22.30 -4.51
CA SER A 94 -11.24 21.32 -3.85
C SER A 94 -10.67 20.31 -4.86
N PRO A 95 -9.48 19.73 -4.62
CA PRO A 95 -8.96 18.65 -5.46
C PRO A 95 -9.94 17.49 -5.65
N LEU A 96 -10.77 17.19 -4.64
CA LEU A 96 -11.81 16.17 -4.73
C LEU A 96 -12.91 16.54 -5.74
N GLN A 97 -13.31 17.81 -5.82
CA GLN A 97 -14.28 18.28 -6.82
C GLN A 97 -13.69 18.20 -8.24
N GLN A 98 -12.41 18.57 -8.41
CA GLN A 98 -11.72 18.44 -9.68
C GLN A 98 -11.65 16.97 -10.13
N LEU A 99 -11.38 16.05 -9.20
CA LEU A 99 -11.36 14.61 -9.46
C LEU A 99 -12.70 14.07 -9.98
N ILE A 100 -13.83 14.53 -9.43
CA ILE A 100 -15.16 14.10 -9.89
C ILE A 100 -15.40 14.53 -11.34
N ARG A 101 -14.98 15.74 -11.70
CA ARG A 101 -15.18 16.33 -13.04
C ARG A 101 -14.24 15.78 -14.11
N LEU A 102 -13.21 15.02 -13.74
CA LEU A 102 -12.26 14.49 -14.72
C LEU A 102 -12.98 13.73 -15.86
N PRO A 103 -12.60 13.98 -17.13
CA PRO A 103 -13.17 13.28 -18.26
C PRO A 103 -12.78 11.80 -18.23
N SER A 104 -13.58 10.95 -18.88
CA SER A 104 -13.39 9.49 -18.88
C SER A 104 -12.00 9.04 -19.31
N GLN A 105 -11.37 9.76 -20.23
CA GLN A 105 -10.00 9.50 -20.71
C GLN A 105 -8.92 9.69 -19.62
N ALA A 106 -9.15 10.58 -18.65
CA ALA A 106 -8.22 10.82 -17.55
C ALA A 106 -8.40 9.81 -16.40
N LEU A 107 -9.53 9.09 -16.36
CA LEU A 107 -9.80 8.08 -15.32
C LEU A 107 -8.85 6.88 -15.41
N SER A 108 -8.36 6.55 -16.60
CA SER A 108 -7.41 5.44 -16.82
C SER A 108 -6.05 5.66 -16.13
N LYS A 109 -5.71 6.90 -15.79
CA LYS A 109 -4.47 7.28 -15.10
C LYS A 109 -4.60 7.29 -13.58
N LEU A 110 -5.82 7.11 -13.05
CA LEU A 110 -6.05 7.10 -11.61
C LEU A 110 -5.62 5.77 -11.02
N THR A 111 -5.06 5.83 -9.81
CA THR A 111 -4.90 4.61 -9.01
C THR A 111 -6.27 4.05 -8.64
N ALA A 112 -6.36 2.73 -8.44
CA ALA A 112 -7.63 2.09 -8.10
C ALA A 112 -8.30 2.71 -6.85
N ASN A 113 -7.51 3.22 -5.88
CA ASN A 113 -8.06 3.85 -4.68
C ASN A 113 -8.54 5.28 -4.91
N GLN A 114 -7.93 6.04 -5.83
CA GLN A 114 -8.45 7.34 -6.27
C GLN A 114 -9.77 7.18 -7.01
N GLU A 115 -9.89 6.15 -7.86
CA GLU A 115 -11.15 5.86 -8.57
C GLU A 115 -12.28 5.47 -7.60
N ARG A 116 -11.97 4.66 -6.58
CA ARG A 116 -12.89 4.31 -5.49
C ARG A 116 -13.33 5.54 -4.70
N ALA A 117 -12.40 6.41 -4.32
CA ALA A 117 -12.70 7.65 -3.61
C ALA A 117 -13.61 8.57 -4.45
N ARG A 118 -13.31 8.71 -5.75
CA ARG A 118 -14.16 9.44 -6.70
C ARG A 118 -15.59 8.88 -6.77
N PHE A 119 -15.72 7.56 -6.90
CA PHE A 119 -17.02 6.89 -6.97
C PHE A 119 -17.88 7.20 -5.75
N ILE A 120 -17.30 7.09 -4.55
CA ILE A 120 -18.01 7.39 -3.29
C ILE A 120 -18.34 8.89 -3.19
N ALA A 121 -17.41 9.76 -3.55
CA ALA A 121 -17.59 11.21 -3.44
C ALA A 121 -18.65 11.76 -4.42
N LYS A 122 -18.79 11.14 -5.59
CA LYS A 122 -19.77 11.52 -6.62
C LYS A 122 -21.20 11.48 -6.09
N ASP A 123 -21.52 10.43 -5.33
CA ASP A 123 -22.87 10.14 -4.84
C ASP A 123 -22.91 10.09 -3.30
N ILE A 124 -22.10 10.93 -2.63
CA ILE A 124 -21.92 10.91 -1.18
C ILE A 124 -23.24 11.05 -0.38
N ARG A 125 -24.24 11.74 -0.94
CA ARG A 125 -25.57 11.92 -0.32
C ARG A 125 -26.36 10.63 -0.22
N GLU A 126 -26.12 9.67 -1.10
CA GLU A 126 -26.82 8.38 -1.10
C GLU A 126 -26.34 7.47 0.03
N TYR A 127 -25.07 7.61 0.41
CA TYR A 127 -24.41 6.70 1.35
C TYR A 127 -24.17 7.31 2.73
N ALA A 128 -23.98 8.63 2.83
CA ALA A 128 -23.60 9.27 4.08
C ALA A 128 -24.80 9.52 5.01
N THR A 129 -24.57 9.39 6.32
CA THR A 129 -25.56 9.67 7.35
C THR A 129 -25.49 11.13 7.79
N ASN A 130 -26.63 11.82 7.89
CA ASN A 130 -26.68 13.19 8.38
C ASN A 130 -26.35 13.25 9.89
N VAL A 131 -25.43 14.12 10.26
CA VAL A 131 -24.98 14.39 11.63
C VAL A 131 -24.88 15.91 11.85
N PRO A 132 -24.89 16.42 13.10
CA PRO A 132 -24.80 17.87 13.33
C PRO A 132 -23.54 18.55 12.75
N ALA A 133 -22.48 17.79 12.49
CA ALA A 133 -21.25 18.28 11.86
C ALA A 133 -21.28 18.22 10.31
N GLY A 134 -22.37 17.76 9.70
CA GLY A 134 -22.52 17.55 8.25
C GLY A 134 -22.91 16.12 7.90
N PHE A 135 -22.18 15.48 6.99
CA PHE A 135 -22.46 14.13 6.50
C PHE A 135 -21.35 13.17 6.92
N ALA A 136 -21.69 12.13 7.66
CA ALA A 136 -20.74 11.13 8.15
C ALA A 136 -20.77 9.86 7.31
N LEU A 137 -19.58 9.37 6.97
CA LEU A 137 -19.37 8.10 6.28
C LEU A 137 -18.41 7.23 7.09
N ASP A 138 -18.85 6.03 7.44
CA ASP A 138 -18.06 5.08 8.23
C ASP A 138 -17.41 3.98 7.36
N SER A 139 -16.53 3.19 7.97
CA SER A 139 -15.77 2.15 7.26
C SER A 139 -16.63 0.99 6.79
N SER A 140 -17.70 0.67 7.52
CA SER A 140 -18.72 -0.30 7.12
C SER A 140 -19.47 0.14 5.87
N THR A 141 -19.90 1.39 5.81
CA THR A 141 -20.64 1.93 4.66
C THR A 141 -19.74 1.98 3.43
N ILE A 142 -18.51 2.48 3.56
CA ILE A 142 -17.53 2.46 2.45
C ILE A 142 -17.31 1.03 1.94
N ARG A 143 -17.13 0.06 2.85
CA ARG A 143 -16.96 -1.35 2.48
C ARG A 143 -18.16 -1.89 1.71
N THR A 144 -19.37 -1.55 2.15
CA THR A 144 -20.62 -2.00 1.53
C THR A 144 -20.80 -1.39 0.14
N VAL A 145 -20.56 -0.10 -0.01
CA VAL A 145 -20.64 0.61 -1.30
C VAL A 145 -19.62 0.06 -2.29
N LEU A 146 -18.38 -0.17 -1.85
CA LEU A 146 -17.34 -0.76 -2.70
C LEU A 146 -17.60 -2.22 -3.06
N HIS A 147 -18.21 -2.99 -2.14
CA HIS A 147 -18.66 -4.35 -2.45
C HIS A 147 -19.74 -4.33 -3.53
N ALA A 148 -20.73 -3.44 -3.42
CA ALA A 148 -21.77 -3.28 -4.44
C ALA A 148 -21.19 -2.87 -5.80
N LYS A 149 -20.16 -2.01 -5.81
CA LYS A 149 -19.47 -1.59 -7.04
C LYS A 149 -18.64 -2.72 -7.69
N GLU A 150 -17.85 -3.44 -6.90
CA GLU A 150 -16.82 -4.36 -7.42
C GLU A 150 -17.22 -5.84 -7.37
N GLY A 151 -18.37 -6.17 -6.78
CA GLY A 151 -18.83 -7.55 -6.57
C GLY A 151 -17.97 -8.37 -5.59
N ARG A 152 -17.00 -7.74 -4.93
CA ARG A 152 -16.09 -8.38 -3.96
C ARG A 152 -15.86 -7.50 -2.75
N THR A 153 -15.67 -8.12 -1.59
CA THR A 153 -15.42 -7.38 -0.34
C THR A 153 -14.01 -6.79 -0.35
N PRO A 154 -13.84 -5.46 -0.28
CA PRO A 154 -12.51 -4.87 -0.21
C PRO A 154 -11.86 -5.14 1.15
N HIS A 155 -10.53 -5.31 1.15
CA HIS A 155 -9.76 -5.41 2.39
C HIS A 155 -9.90 -4.15 3.25
N THR A 156 -9.77 -4.32 4.56
CA THR A 156 -9.84 -3.18 5.51
C THR A 156 -8.79 -2.11 5.22
N GLN A 157 -7.60 -2.48 4.74
CA GLN A 157 -6.57 -1.52 4.32
C GLN A 157 -7.01 -0.69 3.10
N THR A 158 -7.74 -1.29 2.15
CA THR A 158 -8.30 -0.58 1.00
C THR A 158 -9.30 0.48 1.45
N VAL A 159 -10.21 0.12 2.36
CA VAL A 159 -11.19 1.05 2.94
C VAL A 159 -10.49 2.21 3.65
N SER A 160 -9.47 1.92 4.47
CA SER A 160 -8.68 2.97 5.15
C SER A 160 -8.02 3.92 4.17
N ARG A 161 -7.35 3.40 3.12
CA ARG A 161 -6.71 4.22 2.09
C ARG A 161 -7.71 5.10 1.35
N VAL A 162 -8.91 4.59 1.05
CA VAL A 162 -9.98 5.37 0.42
C VAL A 162 -10.46 6.51 1.33
N MET A 163 -10.58 6.26 2.64
CA MET A 163 -10.86 7.34 3.60
C MET A 163 -9.78 8.42 3.61
N ASP A 164 -8.52 8.01 3.61
CA ASP A 164 -7.38 8.95 3.58
C ASP A 164 -7.42 9.82 2.31
N PHE A 165 -7.69 9.21 1.15
CA PHE A 165 -7.86 9.96 -0.10
C PHE A 165 -9.01 10.97 -0.07
N LEU A 166 -10.13 10.66 0.61
CA LEU A 166 -11.24 11.60 0.74
C LEU A 166 -10.89 12.81 1.61
N ASP A 167 -10.11 12.59 2.67
CA ASP A 167 -9.60 13.63 3.58
C ASP A 167 -8.59 14.54 2.87
N ASP A 168 -7.55 13.94 2.28
CA ASP A 168 -6.46 14.64 1.62
C ASP A 168 -6.95 15.51 0.46
N LEU A 169 -7.87 14.99 -0.34
CA LEU A 169 -8.41 15.71 -1.51
C LEU A 169 -9.56 16.66 -1.14
N GLY A 170 -10.27 16.38 -0.05
CA GLY A 170 -11.40 17.17 0.43
C GLY A 170 -10.99 18.46 1.15
N LYS A 171 -9.73 18.55 1.62
CA LYS A 171 -9.15 19.69 2.34
C LYS A 171 -10.10 20.16 3.47
N ALA A 172 -10.37 21.46 3.60
CA ALA A 172 -11.20 22.01 4.67
C ALA A 172 -12.65 21.49 4.69
N GLY A 173 -13.14 20.91 3.59
CA GLY A 173 -14.50 20.39 3.48
C GLY A 173 -14.69 18.96 4.01
N VAL A 174 -13.61 18.23 4.28
CA VAL A 174 -13.64 16.82 4.69
C VAL A 174 -12.68 16.60 5.85
N LYS A 175 -13.12 15.85 6.84
CA LYS A 175 -12.28 15.54 8.01
C LYS A 175 -12.47 14.11 8.49
N ILE A 176 -11.38 13.39 8.69
CA ILE A 176 -11.37 12.12 9.41
C ILE A 176 -11.48 12.36 10.91
N VAL A 177 -12.42 11.66 11.55
CA VAL A 177 -12.59 11.60 13.00
C VAL A 177 -12.54 10.14 13.46
N LYS A 178 -11.72 9.88 14.49
CA LYS A 178 -11.64 8.58 15.16
C LYS A 178 -12.28 8.67 16.54
N ARG A 179 -13.30 7.86 16.81
CA ARG A 179 -13.92 7.74 18.14
C ARG A 179 -14.18 6.27 18.47
N ARG A 180 -13.86 5.85 19.70
CA ARG A 180 -14.09 4.48 20.21
C ARG A 180 -13.64 3.38 19.24
N GLY A 181 -12.44 3.53 18.66
CA GLY A 181 -11.87 2.57 17.71
C GLY A 181 -12.45 2.62 16.28
N THR A 182 -13.50 3.41 16.03
CA THR A 182 -14.13 3.52 14.70
C THR A 182 -13.68 4.80 13.98
N LYS A 183 -13.24 4.65 12.73
CA LYS A 183 -12.83 5.75 11.85
C LYS A 183 -14.03 6.19 11.00
N ARG A 184 -14.30 7.49 10.95
CA ARG A 184 -15.39 8.10 10.17
C ARG A 184 -14.86 9.30 9.41
N VAL A 185 -15.31 9.48 8.18
CA VAL A 185 -15.06 10.67 7.36
C VAL A 185 -16.28 11.58 7.48
N ILE A 186 -16.07 12.85 7.83
CA ILE A 186 -17.14 13.84 7.96
C ILE A 186 -16.97 14.86 6.84
N PHE A 187 -18.00 15.03 6.02
CA PHE A 187 -18.09 16.06 5.00
C PHE A 187 -18.93 17.22 5.55
N THR A 188 -18.49 18.45 5.36
CA THR A 188 -19.34 19.61 5.68
C THR A 188 -20.52 19.65 4.70
N GLU A 189 -21.64 20.24 5.12
CA GLU A 189 -22.82 20.40 4.26
C GLU A 189 -22.51 21.19 3.00
N HIS A 190 -21.66 22.21 3.12
CA HIS A 190 -21.13 22.97 1.99
C HIS A 190 -20.34 22.07 1.03
N ALA A 191 -19.42 21.23 1.54
CA ALA A 191 -18.63 20.34 0.70
C ALA A 191 -19.52 19.37 -0.08
N VAL A 192 -20.53 18.79 0.56
CA VAL A 192 -21.48 17.87 -0.10
C VAL A 192 -22.29 18.59 -1.18
N SER A 193 -22.72 19.83 -0.93
CA SER A 193 -23.48 20.61 -1.92
C SER A 193 -22.66 20.94 -3.16
N GLU A 194 -21.39 21.30 -2.99
CA GLU A 194 -20.48 21.53 -4.11
C GLU A 194 -20.17 20.25 -4.91
N LEU A 195 -19.98 19.11 -4.21
CA LEU A 195 -19.76 17.82 -4.88
C LEU A 195 -21.00 17.41 -5.69
N ALA A 196 -22.20 17.59 -5.14
CA ALA A 196 -23.45 17.30 -5.83
C ALA A 196 -23.66 18.20 -7.06
N ALA A 197 -23.35 19.50 -6.95
CA ALA A 197 -23.41 20.43 -8.09
C ALA A 197 -22.42 20.06 -9.21
N THR A 198 -21.25 19.52 -8.84
CA THR A 198 -20.24 19.04 -9.79
C THR A 198 -20.72 17.80 -10.55
N THR A 199 -21.44 16.90 -9.88
CA THR A 199 -22.04 15.71 -10.51
C THR A 199 -23.15 16.10 -11.50
N THR A 200 -24.04 17.03 -11.14
CA THR A 200 -25.15 17.48 -12.00
C THR A 200 -24.66 18.25 -13.23
N SER A 201 -23.65 19.12 -13.07
CA SER A 201 -23.07 19.89 -14.19
C SER A 201 -22.34 19.03 -15.22
N THR A 202 -21.90 17.82 -14.85
CA THR A 202 -21.30 16.85 -15.78
C THR A 202 -22.33 16.26 -16.75
N GLY A 203 -23.63 16.36 -16.46
CA GLY A 203 -24.72 15.89 -17.32
C GLY A 203 -25.40 16.95 -18.21
N GLY A 204 -24.99 18.23 -18.13
CA GLY A 204 -25.75 19.36 -18.68
C GLY A 204 -25.02 20.31 -19.62
N SER A 205 -23.75 20.09 -19.96
CA SER A 205 -23.02 20.93 -20.93
C SER A 205 -22.36 20.08 -22.00
N GLY A 206 -23.18 19.30 -22.69
CA GLY A 206 -22.81 18.64 -23.93
C GLY A 206 -23.07 19.58 -25.10
N ILE A 207 -22.06 20.36 -25.52
CA ILE A 207 -21.84 20.81 -26.90
C ILE A 207 -22.88 21.78 -27.53
N THR A 208 -24.12 21.90 -27.03
CA THR A 208 -25.18 22.67 -27.71
C THR A 208 -25.19 24.17 -27.40
N ASP A 209 -24.42 24.66 -26.43
CA ASP A 209 -24.44 26.07 -26.02
C ASP A 209 -23.41 26.96 -26.75
N VAL A 210 -22.54 26.36 -27.57
CA VAL A 210 -21.52 27.11 -28.34
C VAL A 210 -22.05 27.55 -29.72
N VAL A 211 -23.19 27.02 -30.19
CA VAL A 211 -23.66 27.26 -31.56
C VAL A 211 -24.67 28.43 -31.68
N MET A 212 -25.20 28.98 -30.58
CA MET A 212 -26.22 30.04 -30.67
C MET A 212 -25.71 31.48 -30.50
N GLY A 213 -24.39 31.70 -30.45
CA GLY A 213 -23.82 33.04 -30.27
C GLY A 213 -23.46 33.79 -31.57
N TRP A 214 -23.60 33.17 -32.74
CA TRP A 214 -23.20 33.79 -34.03
C TRP A 214 -24.36 33.74 -35.02
N ARG A 215 -25.32 34.66 -34.84
CA ARG A 215 -26.12 35.25 -35.91
C ARG A 215 -26.45 36.69 -35.56
#